data_AF-A0A843HJS4-F1
#
_entry.id   AF-A0A843HJS4-F1
#
_cell.length_a   1.000
_cell.length_b   1.000
_cell.length_c   1.000
_cell.angle_alpha   90.00
_cell.angle_beta   90.00
_cell.angle_gamma   90.00
#
_symmetry.space_group_name_H-M   'P 1'
#
loop_
_entity.id
_entity.type
_entity.pdbx_description
1 polymer ?
#
loop_
_entity_poly.entity_id
_entity_poly.type
_entity_poly.pdbx_seq_one_letter_code
_entity_poly.pdbx_strand_id
1 'polypeptide(L)'
;MANLFWKVVGWGKEHAPQILVGTGIAAGVATVVLACVETTKAGDILDKHKEEMDKIEEAKKVAKEGEYTEKDIKKDQMIVFRDTAFGMAKLYWPAALTGITAITCTLAGHHILSARYGAATAALTLTQNIFSKYRERVVEDAGVEKDRQYYYGSKIEKKAIEEEVVDPETGKVKKVKKDAEYIDIDVNLCTGAVRIFGEYNSDGSRNYEWDENVDICLAQLRARQQWLNDLLKVKGFIFLNEAFVECGLNETQAGQILGWKYEEGKYIDFGLGDYSDPQVRRFINGRSDCLILHFNVDGEYSSDGDLIEATPIIGMLKEC
;
A
#
# COMPACT_ATOMS: atom_id res chain seq x y z
N MET A 1 -1.19 -37.61 -20.15
CA MET A 1 -1.80 -37.37 -18.82
C MET A 1 -0.86 -36.70 -17.80
N ALA A 2 0.43 -37.04 -17.73
CA ALA A 2 1.38 -36.44 -16.77
C ALA A 2 1.51 -34.89 -16.87
N ASN A 3 1.54 -34.32 -18.08
CA ASN A 3 1.63 -32.85 -18.27
C ASN A 3 0.38 -32.08 -17.83
N LEU A 4 -0.80 -32.71 -17.84
CA LEU A 4 -2.04 -32.07 -17.40
C LEU A 4 -2.10 -32.02 -15.87
N PHE A 5 -1.67 -33.10 -15.21
CA PHE A 5 -1.60 -33.18 -13.75
C PHE A 5 -0.68 -32.10 -13.15
N TRP A 6 0.54 -31.93 -13.68
CA TRP A 6 1.46 -30.90 -13.20
C TRP A 6 0.95 -29.47 -13.43
N LYS A 7 0.23 -29.23 -14.52
CA LYS A 7 -0.42 -27.93 -14.78
C LYS A 7 -1.54 -27.65 -13.77
N VAL A 8 -2.38 -28.63 -13.46
CA VAL A 8 -3.46 -28.50 -12.47
C VAL A 8 -2.89 -28.30 -11.05
N VAL A 9 -1.84 -29.04 -10.70
CA VAL A 9 -1.15 -28.88 -9.41
C VAL A 9 -0.48 -27.51 -9.30
N GLY A 10 0.16 -27.02 -10.37
CA GLY A 10 0.75 -25.69 -10.42
C GLY A 10 -0.29 -24.59 -10.24
N TRP A 11 -1.38 -24.64 -11.03
CA TRP A 11 -2.49 -23.70 -10.93
C TRP A 11 -3.12 -23.68 -9.54
N GLY A 12 -3.32 -24.87 -8.96
CA GLY A 12 -3.85 -25.03 -7.60
C GLY A 12 -2.95 -24.41 -6.54
N LYS A 13 -1.62 -24.53 -6.67
CA LYS A 13 -0.68 -23.87 -5.74
C LYS A 13 -0.71 -22.35 -5.86
N GLU A 14 -0.80 -21.82 -7.06
CA GLU A 14 -0.85 -20.37 -7.30
C GLU A 14 -2.12 -19.75 -6.71
N HIS A 15 -3.27 -20.36 -6.96
CA HIS A 15 -4.59 -19.86 -6.55
C HIS A 15 -5.10 -20.46 -5.23
N ALA A 16 -4.28 -21.26 -4.54
CA ALA A 16 -4.63 -21.93 -3.29
C ALA A 16 -5.30 -21.00 -2.25
N PRO A 17 -4.79 -19.79 -1.98
CA PRO A 17 -5.42 -18.91 -0.99
C PRO A 17 -6.86 -18.54 -1.34
N GLN A 18 -7.09 -18.17 -2.60
CA GLN A 18 -8.41 -17.74 -3.09
C GLN A 18 -9.39 -18.92 -3.12
N ILE A 19 -8.92 -20.09 -3.56
CA ILE A 19 -9.74 -21.32 -3.59
C ILE A 19 -10.12 -21.73 -2.18
N LEU A 20 -9.18 -21.75 -1.23
CA LEU A 20 -9.42 -22.15 0.15
C LEU A 20 -10.39 -21.20 0.86
N VAL A 21 -10.21 -19.90 0.70
CA VAL A 21 -11.13 -18.90 1.28
C VAL A 21 -12.52 -19.01 0.63
N GLY A 22 -12.60 -19.06 -0.70
CA GLY A 22 -13.88 -19.18 -1.41
C GLY A 22 -14.62 -20.47 -1.06
N THR A 23 -13.91 -21.60 -0.99
CA THR A 23 -14.47 -22.89 -0.58
C THR A 23 -14.90 -22.86 0.88
N GLY A 24 -14.10 -22.24 1.77
CA GLY A 24 -14.43 -22.06 3.18
C GLY A 24 -15.71 -21.26 3.38
N ILE A 25 -15.90 -20.15 2.66
CA ILE A 25 -17.12 -19.34 2.71
C ILE A 25 -18.32 -20.16 2.23
N ALA A 26 -18.21 -20.83 1.08
CA ALA A 26 -19.30 -21.64 0.54
C ALA A 26 -19.68 -22.80 1.48
N ALA A 27 -18.68 -23.48 2.06
CA ALA A 27 -18.89 -24.52 3.06
C ALA A 27 -19.54 -23.97 4.34
N GLY A 28 -19.17 -22.77 4.78
CA GLY A 28 -19.80 -22.11 5.92
C GLY A 28 -21.29 -21.83 5.70
N VAL A 29 -21.67 -21.35 4.51
CA VAL A 29 -23.08 -21.19 4.14
C VAL A 29 -23.80 -22.55 4.13
N ALA A 30 -23.17 -23.58 3.57
CA ALA A 30 -23.73 -24.93 3.56
C ALA A 30 -23.95 -25.48 4.99
N THR A 31 -23.03 -25.19 5.92
CA THR A 31 -23.19 -25.55 7.33
C THR A 31 -24.41 -24.92 7.96
N VAL A 32 -24.69 -23.64 7.69
CA VAL A 32 -25.89 -22.97 8.21
C VAL A 32 -27.16 -23.64 7.70
N VAL A 33 -27.22 -23.93 6.40
CA VAL A 33 -28.37 -24.62 5.79
C VAL A 33 -28.55 -26.02 6.40
N LEU A 34 -27.47 -26.79 6.53
CA LEU A 34 -27.50 -28.12 7.16
C LEU A 34 -27.97 -28.05 8.61
N ALA A 35 -27.45 -27.12 9.40
CA ALA A 35 -27.85 -26.93 10.78
C ALA A 35 -29.35 -26.61 10.89
N CYS A 36 -29.89 -25.73 10.04
CA CYS A 36 -31.33 -25.43 10.02
C CYS A 36 -32.18 -26.66 9.68
N VAL A 37 -31.75 -27.46 8.69
CA VAL A 37 -32.44 -28.70 8.31
C VAL A 37 -32.37 -29.72 9.44
N GLU A 38 -31.22 -29.86 10.11
CA GLU A 38 -31.06 -30.73 11.27
C GLU A 38 -31.93 -30.26 12.45
N THR A 39 -32.05 -28.96 12.71
CA THR A 39 -32.94 -28.42 13.74
C THR A 39 -34.39 -28.85 13.56
N THR A 40 -34.88 -28.97 12.33
CA THR A 40 -36.25 -29.48 12.09
C THR A 40 -36.45 -30.93 12.53
N LYS A 41 -35.38 -31.75 12.54
CA LYS A 41 -35.40 -33.17 12.97
C LYS A 41 -35.09 -33.33 14.46
N ALA A 42 -34.62 -32.27 15.12
CA ALA A 42 -34.34 -32.31 16.55
C ALA A 42 -35.61 -32.47 17.38
N GLY A 43 -36.77 -32.03 16.85
CA GLY A 43 -38.09 -32.24 17.46
C GLY A 43 -38.36 -33.71 17.76
N ASP A 44 -38.15 -34.60 16.77
CA ASP A 44 -38.38 -36.04 16.92
C ASP A 44 -37.54 -36.68 18.05
N ILE A 45 -36.34 -36.15 18.32
CA ILE A 45 -35.46 -36.63 19.40
C ILE A 45 -35.97 -36.14 20.75
N LEU A 46 -36.41 -34.87 20.82
CA LEU A 46 -36.98 -34.29 22.03
C LEU A 46 -38.33 -34.91 22.40
N ASP A 47 -39.14 -35.27 21.41
CA ASP A 47 -40.42 -35.94 21.64
C ASP A 47 -40.19 -37.36 22.17
N LYS A 48 -39.25 -38.12 21.60
CA LYS A 48 -38.83 -39.42 22.18
C LYS A 48 -38.29 -39.28 23.59
N HIS A 49 -37.49 -38.25 23.87
CA HIS A 49 -37.00 -37.98 25.22
C HIS A 49 -38.16 -37.79 26.21
N LYS A 50 -39.16 -36.97 25.85
CA LYS A 50 -40.35 -36.75 26.69
C LYS A 50 -41.13 -38.04 26.90
N GLU A 51 -41.38 -38.81 25.84
CA GLU A 51 -42.09 -40.09 25.94
C GLU A 51 -41.38 -41.10 26.86
N GLU A 52 -40.05 -41.18 26.81
CA GLU A 52 -39.28 -42.07 27.70
C GLU A 52 -39.28 -41.56 29.15
N MET A 53 -39.22 -40.25 29.36
CA MET A 53 -39.32 -39.65 30.69
C MET A 53 -40.71 -39.85 31.31
N ASP A 54 -41.78 -39.72 30.52
CA ASP A 54 -43.16 -39.96 30.96
C ASP A 54 -43.35 -41.44 31.35
N LYS A 55 -42.78 -42.38 30.59
CA LYS A 55 -42.79 -43.81 30.94
C LYS A 55 -42.09 -44.10 32.27
N ILE A 56 -40.97 -43.44 32.55
CA ILE A 56 -40.27 -43.55 33.84
C ILE A 56 -41.15 -43.01 34.98
N GLU A 57 -41.84 -41.89 34.77
CA GLU A 57 -42.72 -41.30 35.77
C GLU A 57 -43.97 -42.15 36.03
N GLU A 58 -44.58 -42.73 34.99
CA GLU A 58 -45.68 -43.68 35.12
C GLU A 58 -45.24 -44.96 35.83
N ALA A 59 -44.09 -45.53 35.48
CA ALA A 59 -43.52 -46.70 36.15
C ALA A 59 -43.30 -46.45 37.64
N LYS A 60 -42.86 -45.24 38.01
CA LYS A 60 -42.73 -44.81 39.42
C LYS A 60 -44.07 -44.79 40.16
N LYS A 61 -45.17 -44.42 39.50
CA LYS A 61 -46.51 -44.35 40.12
C LYS A 61 -47.14 -45.73 40.34
N VAL A 62 -46.83 -46.70 39.48
CA VAL A 62 -47.44 -48.05 39.48
C VAL A 62 -46.61 -49.08 40.25
N ALA A 63 -45.30 -48.86 40.42
CA ALA A 63 -44.40 -49.79 41.09
C ALA A 63 -44.73 -49.95 42.59
N LYS A 64 -44.65 -51.20 43.09
CA LYS A 64 -44.78 -51.49 44.51
C LYS A 64 -43.52 -51.10 45.28
N GLU A 65 -43.68 -50.85 46.57
CA GLU A 65 -42.61 -50.43 47.47
C GLU A 65 -41.45 -51.44 47.44
N GLY A 66 -40.27 -51.00 46.98
CA GLY A 66 -39.05 -51.81 46.86
C GLY A 66 -38.78 -52.46 45.50
N GLU A 67 -39.74 -52.51 44.57
CA GLU A 67 -39.53 -53.08 43.22
C GLU A 67 -38.85 -52.10 42.25
N TYR A 68 -39.06 -50.80 42.44
CA TYR A 68 -38.41 -49.75 41.65
C TYR A 68 -37.84 -48.68 42.60
N THR A 69 -36.53 -48.73 42.82
CA THR A 69 -35.88 -47.85 43.80
C THR A 69 -35.52 -46.49 43.22
N GLU A 70 -35.28 -45.49 44.07
CA GLU A 70 -34.79 -44.17 43.62
C GLU A 70 -33.48 -44.24 42.82
N LYS A 71 -32.63 -45.24 43.10
CA LYS A 71 -31.39 -45.45 42.33
C LYS A 71 -31.68 -45.91 40.90
N ASP A 72 -32.67 -46.78 40.71
CA ASP A 72 -33.05 -47.28 39.39
C ASP A 72 -33.69 -46.16 38.56
N ILE A 73 -34.56 -45.35 39.15
CA ILE A 73 -35.13 -44.14 38.52
C ILE A 73 -34.03 -43.21 38.01
N LYS A 74 -33.05 -42.87 38.86
CA LYS A 74 -31.94 -42.00 38.46
C LYS A 74 -31.09 -42.61 37.34
N LYS A 75 -30.91 -43.94 37.36
CA LYS A 75 -30.15 -44.65 36.33
C LYS A 75 -30.88 -44.65 34.99
N ASP A 76 -32.18 -44.89 34.98
CA ASP A 76 -32.99 -44.87 33.76
C ASP A 76 -33.06 -43.47 33.17
N GLN A 77 -33.29 -42.44 34.00
CA GLN A 77 -33.21 -41.04 33.57
C GLN A 77 -31.85 -40.75 32.92
N MET A 78 -30.75 -41.20 33.53
CA MET A 78 -29.41 -41.01 32.98
C MET A 78 -29.22 -41.70 31.61
N ILE A 79 -29.81 -42.89 31.42
CA ILE A 79 -29.80 -43.60 30.12
C ILE A 79 -30.54 -42.78 29.07
N VAL A 80 -31.76 -42.32 29.38
CA VAL A 80 -32.57 -41.49 28.48
C VAL A 80 -31.83 -40.20 28.10
N PHE A 81 -31.24 -39.51 29.07
CA PHE A 81 -30.43 -38.31 28.82
C PHE A 81 -29.21 -38.60 27.94
N ARG A 82 -28.49 -39.69 28.19
CA ARG A 82 -27.35 -40.11 27.37
C ARG A 82 -27.76 -40.41 25.94
N ASP A 83 -28.84 -41.15 25.75
CA ASP A 83 -29.32 -41.56 24.43
C ASP A 83 -29.85 -40.36 23.65
N THR A 84 -30.48 -39.41 24.34
CA THR A 84 -30.86 -38.10 23.79
C THR A 84 -29.64 -37.28 23.37
N ALA A 85 -28.63 -37.18 24.23
CA ALA A 85 -27.39 -36.47 23.92
C ALA A 85 -26.65 -37.08 22.73
N PHE A 86 -26.59 -38.42 22.66
CA PHE A 86 -26.01 -39.14 21.53
C PHE A 86 -26.83 -38.93 20.25
N GLY A 87 -28.15 -38.94 20.35
CA GLY A 87 -29.06 -38.62 19.24
C GLY A 87 -28.82 -37.22 18.69
N MET A 88 -28.76 -36.21 19.57
CA MET A 88 -28.47 -34.82 19.20
C MET A 88 -27.08 -34.67 18.60
N ALA A 89 -26.06 -35.29 19.20
CA ALA A 89 -24.70 -35.28 18.67
C ALA A 89 -24.65 -35.91 17.27
N LYS A 90 -25.27 -37.08 17.08
CA LYS A 90 -25.37 -37.76 15.78
C LYS A 90 -26.18 -36.96 14.76
N LEU A 91 -27.13 -36.14 15.19
CA LEU A 91 -27.88 -35.29 14.30
C LEU A 91 -27.04 -34.11 13.79
N TYR A 92 -26.31 -33.43 14.68
CA TYR A 92 -25.55 -32.20 14.36
C TYR A 92 -24.10 -32.44 13.92
N TRP A 93 -23.58 -33.66 14.05
CA TRP A 93 -22.18 -33.94 13.68
C TRP A 93 -21.82 -33.54 12.23
N PRO A 94 -22.68 -33.70 11.20
CA PRO A 94 -22.34 -33.32 9.83
C PRO A 94 -22.22 -31.80 9.68
N ALA A 95 -23.16 -31.03 10.25
CA ALA A 95 -23.05 -29.56 10.27
C ALA A 95 -21.82 -29.10 11.06
N ALA A 96 -21.54 -29.68 12.23
CA ALA A 96 -20.36 -29.34 13.02
C ALA A 96 -19.05 -29.60 12.26
N LEU A 97 -18.92 -30.77 11.61
CA LEU A 97 -17.74 -31.12 10.83
C LEU A 97 -17.53 -30.16 9.65
N THR A 98 -18.60 -29.87 8.89
CA THR A 98 -18.52 -28.94 7.75
C THR A 98 -18.16 -27.52 8.21
N GLY A 99 -18.68 -27.08 9.34
CA GLY A 99 -18.36 -25.76 9.92
C GLY A 99 -16.91 -25.65 10.35
N ILE A 100 -16.39 -26.66 11.05
CA ILE A 100 -14.96 -26.72 11.42
C ILE A 100 -14.08 -26.69 10.16
N THR A 101 -14.43 -27.47 9.14
CA THR A 101 -13.70 -27.52 7.87
C THR A 101 -13.74 -26.17 7.14
N ALA A 102 -14.88 -25.50 7.14
CA ALA A 102 -15.04 -24.18 6.54
C ALA A 102 -14.10 -23.14 7.18
N ILE A 103 -14.04 -23.13 8.52
CA ILE A 103 -13.19 -22.23 9.29
C ILE A 103 -11.71 -22.53 9.03
N THR A 104 -11.31 -23.81 9.09
CA THR A 104 -9.91 -24.19 8.87
C THR A 104 -9.45 -23.88 7.45
N CYS A 105 -10.28 -24.13 6.43
CA CYS A 105 -9.99 -23.74 5.06
C CYS A 105 -9.78 -22.22 4.93
N THR A 106 -10.67 -21.42 5.53
CA THR A 106 -10.58 -19.95 5.48
C THR A 106 -9.30 -19.43 6.14
N LEU A 107 -9.00 -19.91 7.34
CA LEU A 107 -7.80 -19.51 8.09
C LEU A 107 -6.52 -19.95 7.38
N ALA A 108 -6.48 -21.17 6.85
CA ALA A 108 -5.33 -21.66 6.09
C ALA A 108 -5.10 -20.84 4.82
N GLY A 109 -6.17 -20.49 4.09
CA GLY A 109 -6.09 -19.63 2.91
C GLY A 109 -5.55 -18.25 3.24
N HIS A 110 -6.04 -17.63 4.33
CA HIS A 110 -5.57 -16.34 4.79
C HIS A 110 -4.11 -16.35 5.25
N HIS A 111 -3.68 -17.39 5.96
CA HIS A 111 -2.29 -17.54 6.39
C HIS A 111 -1.31 -17.62 5.20
N ILE A 112 -1.63 -18.41 4.17
CA ILE A 112 -0.80 -18.51 2.96
C ILE A 112 -0.73 -17.16 2.23
N LEU A 113 -1.86 -16.45 2.13
CA LEU A 113 -1.89 -15.13 1.48
C LEU A 113 -1.01 -14.13 2.23
N SER A 114 -1.14 -14.08 3.56
CA SER A 114 -0.40 -13.17 4.42
C SER A 114 1.11 -13.45 4.38
N ALA A 115 1.51 -14.71 4.36
CA ALA A 115 2.92 -15.09 4.21
C ALA A 115 3.52 -14.63 2.87
N ARG A 116 2.76 -14.75 1.76
CA ARG A 116 3.21 -14.28 0.44
C ARG A 116 3.32 -12.77 0.38
N TYR A 117 2.33 -12.06 0.93
CA TYR A 117 2.35 -10.60 0.99
C TYR A 117 3.54 -10.12 1.83
N GLY A 118 3.76 -10.70 3.01
CA GLY A 118 4.90 -10.39 3.86
C GLY A 118 6.26 -10.67 3.20
N ALA A 119 6.37 -11.74 2.42
CA ALA A 119 7.59 -12.01 1.65
C ALA A 119 7.84 -10.97 0.55
N ALA A 120 6.78 -10.53 -0.14
CA ALA A 120 6.87 -9.50 -1.18
C ALA A 120 7.25 -8.14 -0.59
N THR A 121 6.64 -7.73 0.52
CA THR A 121 6.99 -6.48 1.20
C THR A 121 8.41 -6.54 1.76
N ALA A 122 8.83 -7.65 2.36
CA ALA A 122 10.21 -7.82 2.83
C ALA A 122 11.23 -7.71 1.68
N ALA A 123 10.93 -8.29 0.51
CA ALA A 123 11.78 -8.16 -0.66
C ALA A 123 11.87 -6.70 -1.14
N LEU A 124 10.74 -5.99 -1.21
CA LEU A 124 10.71 -4.56 -1.58
C LEU A 124 11.51 -3.70 -0.60
N THR A 125 11.32 -3.89 0.71
CA THR A 125 12.07 -3.17 1.74
C THR A 125 13.56 -3.48 1.66
N LEU A 126 13.95 -4.73 1.40
CA LEU A 126 15.35 -5.09 1.17
C LEU A 126 15.93 -4.37 -0.05
N THR A 127 15.20 -4.35 -1.17
CA THR A 127 15.63 -3.64 -2.39
C THR A 127 15.75 -2.14 -2.17
N GLN A 128 14.77 -1.51 -1.51
CA GLN A 128 14.82 -0.09 -1.13
C GLN A 128 16.03 0.21 -0.25
N ASN A 129 16.33 -0.64 0.75
CA ASN A 129 17.51 -0.48 1.60
C ASN A 129 18.83 -0.62 0.83
N ILE A 130 18.93 -1.59 -0.09
CA ILE A 130 20.11 -1.76 -0.94
C ILE A 130 20.28 -0.53 -1.84
N PHE A 131 19.19 -0.02 -2.40
CA PHE A 131 19.18 1.15 -3.27
C PHE A 131 19.55 2.44 -2.50
N SER A 132 18.98 2.67 -1.32
CA SER A 132 19.33 3.81 -0.45
C SER A 132 20.81 3.80 -0.11
N LYS A 133 21.35 2.66 0.35
CA LYS A 133 22.78 2.52 0.64
C LYS A 133 23.67 2.69 -0.59
N TYR A 134 23.18 2.31 -1.77
CA TYR A 134 23.89 2.59 -3.02
C TYR A 134 23.94 4.09 -3.28
N ARG A 135 22.81 4.79 -3.16
CA ARG A 135 22.75 6.25 -3.33
C ARG A 135 23.61 7.00 -2.33
N GLU A 136 23.60 6.59 -1.06
CA GLU A 136 24.50 7.15 -0.02
C GLU A 136 25.97 7.07 -0.47
N ARG A 137 26.42 5.92 -0.99
CA ARG A 137 27.79 5.77 -1.53
C ARG A 137 28.05 6.63 -2.77
N VAL A 138 27.06 6.82 -3.63
CA VAL A 138 27.19 7.71 -4.80
C VAL A 138 27.32 9.17 -4.36
N VAL A 139 26.56 9.57 -3.33
CA VAL A 139 26.66 10.91 -2.75
C VAL A 139 28.02 11.11 -2.08
N GLU A 140 28.52 10.13 -1.34
CA GLU A 140 29.86 10.17 -0.70
C GLU A 140 31.00 10.29 -1.72
N ASP A 141 30.94 9.55 -2.83
CA ASP A 141 32.02 9.49 -3.83
C ASP A 141 31.95 10.64 -4.85
N ALA A 142 30.74 10.95 -5.34
CA ALA A 142 30.54 11.81 -6.50
C ALA A 142 29.72 13.08 -6.20
N GLY A 143 29.25 13.23 -4.97
CA GLY A 143 28.42 14.36 -4.54
C GLY A 143 26.95 14.21 -4.92
N VAL A 144 26.11 15.03 -4.29
CA VAL A 144 24.65 15.01 -4.42
C VAL A 144 24.20 15.19 -5.88
N GLU A 145 24.92 15.99 -6.66
CA GLU A 145 24.55 16.25 -8.06
C GLU A 145 24.70 15.06 -8.98
N LYS A 146 25.74 14.25 -8.78
CA LYS A 146 25.95 13.03 -9.56
C LYS A 146 24.90 11.98 -9.23
N ASP A 147 24.53 11.85 -7.95
CA ASP A 147 23.41 10.99 -7.56
C ASP A 147 22.10 11.45 -8.22
N ARG A 148 21.78 12.75 -8.17
CA ARG A 148 20.62 13.32 -8.89
C ARG A 148 20.66 13.02 -10.38
N GLN A 149 21.83 13.20 -11.01
CA GLN A 149 22.01 12.93 -12.43
C GLN A 149 21.69 11.47 -12.78
N TYR A 150 22.21 10.50 -12.01
CA TYR A 150 21.95 9.08 -12.23
C TYR A 150 20.51 8.69 -11.89
N TYR A 151 19.94 9.26 -10.84
CA TYR A 151 18.57 8.99 -10.39
C TYR A 151 17.53 9.42 -11.43
N TYR A 152 17.70 10.61 -12.02
CA TYR A 152 16.78 11.15 -13.03
C TYR A 152 17.15 10.79 -14.48
N GLY A 153 18.23 10.01 -14.70
CA GLY A 153 18.70 9.64 -16.03
C GLY A 153 19.19 10.83 -16.88
N SER A 154 19.56 11.95 -16.24
CA SER A 154 19.87 13.21 -16.91
C SER A 154 21.20 13.14 -17.67
N LYS A 155 21.21 13.31 -19.00
CA LYS A 155 22.45 13.41 -19.78
C LYS A 155 22.69 14.86 -20.19
N ILE A 156 23.86 15.40 -19.84
CA ILE A 156 24.29 16.72 -20.31
C ILE A 156 24.90 16.54 -21.71
N GLU A 157 24.13 16.85 -22.76
CA GLU A 157 24.61 16.91 -24.12
C GLU A 157 24.98 18.34 -24.49
N LYS A 158 26.21 18.59 -24.96
CA LYS A 158 26.55 19.88 -25.57
C LYS A 158 26.11 19.87 -27.02
N LYS A 159 25.10 20.67 -27.39
CA LYS A 159 24.76 20.93 -28.80
C LYS A 159 25.09 22.39 -29.12
N ALA A 160 25.81 22.58 -30.22
CA ALA A 160 26.10 23.92 -30.74
C ALA A 160 24.81 24.49 -31.36
N ILE A 161 24.36 25.64 -30.85
CA ILE A 161 23.27 26.40 -31.46
C ILE A 161 23.90 27.50 -32.32
N GLU A 162 23.41 27.65 -33.55
CA GLU A 162 23.67 28.82 -34.38
C GLU A 162 22.61 29.87 -34.06
N GLU A 163 22.95 30.90 -33.27
CA GLU A 163 22.09 32.09 -33.15
C GLU A 163 22.48 33.11 -34.22
N GLU A 164 21.47 33.64 -34.91
CA GLU A 164 21.59 34.77 -35.81
C GLU A 164 21.39 36.07 -35.01
N VAL A 165 22.50 36.73 -34.65
CA VAL A 165 22.45 38.03 -33.98
C VAL A 165 22.51 39.12 -35.05
N VAL A 166 21.51 40.00 -35.07
CA VAL A 166 21.48 41.18 -35.96
C VAL A 166 22.24 42.32 -35.28
N ASP A 167 23.28 42.81 -35.94
CA ASP A 167 24.13 43.89 -35.44
C ASP A 167 23.38 45.25 -35.53
N PRO A 168 23.09 45.94 -34.40
CA PRO A 168 22.18 47.08 -34.37
C PRO A 168 22.67 48.31 -35.16
N GLU A 169 23.96 48.39 -35.51
CA GLU A 169 24.51 49.50 -36.29
C GLU A 169 24.64 49.22 -37.79
N THR A 170 24.62 47.96 -38.22
CA THR A 170 24.92 47.60 -39.63
C THR A 170 23.87 46.72 -40.31
N GLY A 171 22.87 46.23 -39.59
CA GLY A 171 21.78 45.41 -40.14
C GLY A 171 22.22 44.08 -40.74
N LYS A 172 23.48 43.66 -40.51
CA LYS A 172 24.02 42.39 -41.00
C LYS A 172 23.82 41.29 -39.96
N VAL A 173 23.34 40.14 -40.43
CA VAL A 173 23.15 38.93 -39.64
C VAL A 173 24.52 38.27 -39.39
N LYS A 174 24.89 38.11 -38.11
CA LYS A 174 26.13 37.45 -37.70
C LYS A 174 25.77 36.13 -37.02
N LYS A 175 26.22 35.02 -37.59
CA LYS A 175 26.06 33.69 -37.00
C LYS A 175 27.09 33.49 -35.89
N VAL A 176 26.66 33.42 -34.64
CA VAL A 176 27.52 33.13 -33.49
C VAL A 176 27.21 31.72 -33.01
N LYS A 177 28.23 30.86 -33.01
CA LYS A 177 28.13 29.52 -32.41
C LYS A 177 28.27 29.68 -30.90
N LYS A 178 27.21 29.37 -30.15
CA LYS A 178 27.27 29.22 -28.70
C LYS A 178 27.08 27.75 -28.35
N ASP A 179 27.91 27.27 -27.43
CA ASP A 179 27.73 25.94 -26.85
C ASP A 179 26.55 26.00 -25.88
N ALA A 180 25.45 25.33 -26.23
CA ALA A 180 24.35 25.12 -25.32
C ALA A 180 24.42 23.69 -24.77
N GLU A 181 24.59 23.58 -23.46
CA GLU A 181 24.34 22.35 -22.72
C GLU A 181 22.83 22.10 -22.68
N TYR A 182 22.40 20.96 -23.21
CA TYR A 182 21.05 20.42 -23.12
C TYR A 182 21.07 19.33 -22.07
N ILE A 183 20.09 19.33 -21.17
CA ILE A 183 19.86 18.18 -20.28
C ILE A 183 18.76 17.34 -20.93
N ASP A 184 19.14 16.18 -21.45
CA ASP A 184 18.19 15.15 -21.85
C ASP A 184 17.76 14.42 -20.58
N ILE A 185 16.55 14.74 -20.11
CA ILE A 185 15.95 14.10 -18.95
C ILE A 185 15.00 13.06 -19.48
N ASP A 186 15.20 11.79 -19.08
CA ASP A 186 14.19 10.78 -19.35
C ASP A 186 12.97 11.10 -18.49
N VAL A 187 11.95 11.65 -19.14
CA VAL A 187 10.70 12.08 -18.51
C VAL A 187 9.98 10.89 -17.86
N ASN A 188 10.28 9.65 -18.26
CA ASN A 188 9.75 8.44 -17.63
C ASN A 188 10.49 8.06 -16.33
N LEU A 189 11.70 8.56 -16.12
CA LEU A 189 12.49 8.41 -14.89
C LEU A 189 12.30 9.59 -13.91
N CYS A 190 11.66 10.68 -14.35
CA CYS A 190 11.17 11.71 -13.45
C CYS A 190 10.10 11.11 -12.56
N THR A 191 10.51 10.64 -11.38
CA THR A 191 9.60 10.32 -10.30
C THR A 191 8.69 11.53 -10.07
N GLY A 192 7.46 11.30 -9.60
CA GLY A 192 6.39 12.30 -9.55
C GLY A 192 6.74 13.64 -8.86
N ALA A 193 7.92 13.79 -8.25
CA ALA A 193 8.48 14.94 -7.53
C ALA A 193 9.34 15.93 -8.36
N VAL A 194 9.58 15.71 -9.65
CA VAL A 194 10.30 16.70 -10.50
C VAL A 194 9.35 17.38 -11.48
N ARG A 195 9.39 18.72 -11.55
CA ARG A 195 8.56 19.50 -12.48
C ARG A 195 9.36 20.61 -13.14
N ILE A 196 9.01 20.88 -14.40
CA ILE A 196 9.50 22.04 -15.13
C ILE A 196 8.60 23.22 -14.78
N PHE A 197 9.21 24.29 -14.30
CA PHE A 197 8.61 25.59 -14.09
C PHE A 197 8.97 26.50 -15.28
N GLY A 198 7.97 27.03 -15.96
CA GLY A 198 8.12 27.86 -17.15
C GLY A 198 6.80 28.54 -17.48
N GLU A 199 6.76 29.35 -18.54
CA GLU A 199 5.56 30.10 -18.94
C GLU A 199 4.35 29.19 -19.15
N TYR A 200 4.58 27.98 -19.65
CA TYR A 200 3.54 26.98 -19.87
C TYR A 200 3.82 25.71 -19.07
N ASN A 201 2.75 25.17 -18.50
CA ASN A 201 2.74 23.87 -17.87
C ASN A 201 2.69 22.75 -18.92
N SER A 202 2.86 21.49 -18.46
CA SER A 202 2.87 20.29 -19.32
C SER A 202 1.57 20.05 -20.08
N ASP A 203 0.45 20.58 -19.62
CA ASP A 203 -0.86 20.51 -20.28
C ASP A 203 -1.12 21.68 -21.25
N GLY A 204 -0.15 22.59 -21.41
CA GLY A 204 -0.26 23.79 -22.23
C GLY A 204 -0.99 24.96 -21.56
N SER A 205 -1.40 24.83 -20.29
CA SER A 205 -1.91 25.96 -19.51
C SER A 205 -0.80 26.95 -19.17
N ARG A 206 -1.12 28.24 -19.05
CA ARG A 206 -0.16 29.26 -18.64
C ARG A 206 0.09 29.14 -17.14
N ASN A 207 1.36 29.06 -16.72
CA ASN A 207 1.73 29.11 -15.32
C ASN A 207 1.56 30.55 -14.82
N TYR A 208 0.71 30.75 -13.81
CA TYR A 208 0.39 32.08 -13.27
C TYR A 208 1.44 32.61 -12.30
N GLU A 209 2.33 31.74 -11.78
CA GLU A 209 3.47 32.13 -10.95
C GLU A 209 4.72 32.42 -11.80
N TRP A 210 4.68 32.20 -13.12
CA TRP A 210 5.79 32.54 -14.02
C TRP A 210 5.73 34.00 -14.47
N ASP A 211 6.90 34.64 -14.51
CA ASP A 211 7.12 36.02 -14.96
C ASP A 211 8.34 36.07 -15.89
N GLU A 212 8.34 37.01 -16.85
CA GLU A 212 9.48 37.23 -17.76
C GLU A 212 10.74 37.65 -16.99
N ASN A 213 10.57 38.29 -15.83
CA ASN A 213 11.67 38.65 -14.95
C ASN A 213 12.05 37.50 -14.01
N VAL A 214 13.25 36.96 -14.25
CA VAL A 214 13.85 35.87 -13.46
C VAL A 214 13.92 36.19 -11.96
N ASP A 215 14.22 37.43 -11.58
CA ASP A 215 14.31 37.82 -10.17
C ASP A 215 12.95 37.75 -9.47
N ILE A 216 11.88 38.07 -10.21
CA ILE A 216 10.50 37.98 -9.73
C ILE A 216 10.11 36.51 -9.57
N CYS A 217 10.38 35.67 -10.57
CA CYS A 217 10.15 34.22 -10.47
C CYS A 217 10.84 33.61 -9.25
N LEU A 218 12.13 33.93 -9.03
CA LEU A 218 12.89 33.40 -7.89
C LEU A 218 12.35 33.92 -6.55
N ALA A 219 11.94 35.18 -6.48
CA ALA A 219 11.34 35.75 -5.29
C ALA A 219 10.01 35.06 -4.95
N GLN A 220 9.16 34.81 -5.96
CA GLN A 220 7.89 34.09 -5.81
C GLN A 220 8.12 32.66 -5.33
N LEU A 221 8.98 31.89 -6.01
CA LEU A 221 9.26 30.50 -5.64
C LEU A 221 9.84 30.38 -4.22
N ARG A 222 10.73 31.29 -3.82
CA ARG A 222 11.25 31.34 -2.43
C ARG A 222 10.15 31.67 -1.42
N ALA A 223 9.25 32.59 -1.75
CA ALA A 223 8.12 32.92 -0.90
C ALA A 223 7.16 31.72 -0.76
N ARG A 224 6.88 30.99 -1.84
CA ARG A 224 6.07 29.76 -1.81
C ARG A 224 6.73 28.66 -1.00
N GLN A 225 8.03 28.46 -1.16
CA GLN A 225 8.79 27.50 -0.35
C GLN A 225 8.69 27.83 1.15
N GLN A 226 8.86 29.10 1.52
CA GLN A 226 8.73 29.53 2.91
C GLN A 226 7.31 29.34 3.44
N TRP A 227 6.31 29.73 2.65
CA TRP A 227 4.89 29.55 2.97
C TRP A 227 4.55 28.08 3.25
N LEU A 228 4.97 27.16 2.38
CA LEU A 228 4.73 25.74 2.54
C LEU A 228 5.46 25.18 3.78
N ASN A 229 6.66 25.67 4.09
CA ASN A 229 7.35 25.29 5.33
C ASN A 229 6.60 25.74 6.59
N ASP A 230 6.03 26.94 6.57
CA ASP A 230 5.23 27.43 7.68
C ASP A 230 3.88 26.69 7.77
N LEU A 231 3.27 26.38 6.63
CA LEU A 231 2.07 25.56 6.55
C LEU A 231 2.34 24.13 7.05
N LEU A 232 3.52 23.55 6.78
CA LEU A 232 3.91 22.22 7.24
C LEU A 232 3.96 22.15 8.76
N LYS A 233 4.51 23.19 9.41
CA LYS A 233 4.55 23.32 10.87
C LYS A 233 3.15 23.39 11.49
N VAL A 234 2.21 24.08 10.82
CA VAL A 234 0.85 24.27 11.34
C VAL A 234 -0.02 23.04 11.11
N LYS A 235 0.03 22.47 9.90
CA LYS A 235 -0.83 21.36 9.46
C LYS A 235 -0.28 20.00 9.88
N GLY A 236 1.03 19.89 10.09
CA GLY A 236 1.73 18.65 10.43
C GLY A 236 2.06 17.77 9.23
N PHE A 237 1.39 17.97 8.09
CA PHE A 237 1.66 17.27 6.82
C PHE A 237 1.25 18.13 5.63
N ILE A 238 1.92 17.94 4.49
CA ILE A 238 1.60 18.58 3.21
C ILE A 238 1.74 17.56 2.08
N PHE A 239 0.80 17.54 1.15
CA PHE A 239 0.91 16.74 -0.07
C PHE A 239 1.69 17.46 -1.16
N LEU A 240 2.34 16.68 -2.03
CA LEU A 240 3.11 17.20 -3.16
C LEU A 240 2.23 17.99 -4.15
N ASN A 241 0.97 17.59 -4.35
CA ASN A 241 0.02 18.37 -5.16
C ASN A 241 -0.26 19.75 -4.57
N GLU A 242 -0.27 19.91 -3.24
CA GLU A 242 -0.45 21.23 -2.62
C GLU A 242 0.74 22.14 -2.95
N ALA A 243 1.96 21.59 -2.96
CA ALA A 243 3.14 22.32 -3.41
C ALA A 243 3.11 22.63 -4.91
N PHE A 244 2.59 21.73 -5.74
CA PHE A 244 2.42 21.99 -7.18
C PHE A 244 1.43 23.11 -7.43
N VAL A 245 0.26 23.07 -6.80
CA VAL A 245 -0.76 24.11 -6.94
C VAL A 245 -0.18 25.45 -6.51
N GLU A 246 0.51 25.55 -5.37
CA GLU A 246 1.13 26.80 -4.92
C GLU A 246 2.19 27.35 -5.88
N CYS A 247 2.87 26.48 -6.64
CA CYS A 247 3.85 26.87 -7.67
C CYS A 247 3.23 27.03 -9.07
N GLY A 248 1.90 26.97 -9.19
CA GLY A 248 1.19 27.07 -10.47
C GLY A 248 1.38 25.88 -11.41
N LEU A 249 1.78 24.73 -10.88
CA LEU A 249 2.04 23.48 -11.61
C LEU A 249 0.84 22.54 -11.57
N ASN A 250 0.76 21.65 -12.56
CA ASN A 250 -0.31 20.67 -12.66
C ASN A 250 -0.17 19.56 -11.61
N GLU A 251 -1.31 19.21 -11.01
CA GLU A 251 -1.47 18.08 -10.10
C GLU A 251 -1.20 16.75 -10.81
N THR A 252 -0.76 15.75 -10.04
CA THR A 252 -0.63 14.38 -10.54
C THR A 252 -1.18 13.36 -9.56
N GLN A 253 -1.46 12.16 -10.05
CA GLN A 253 -1.90 11.05 -9.21
C GLN A 253 -0.86 10.71 -8.14
N ALA A 254 0.44 10.76 -8.49
CA ALA A 254 1.53 10.55 -7.55
C ALA A 254 1.58 11.64 -6.47
N GLY A 255 1.34 12.90 -6.84
CA GLY A 255 1.37 14.01 -5.89
C GLY A 255 0.24 14.02 -4.85
N GLN A 256 -0.79 13.17 -5.04
CA GLN A 256 -1.85 12.97 -4.07
C GLN A 256 -1.46 11.99 -2.95
N ILE A 257 -0.43 11.18 -3.19
CA ILE A 257 0.05 10.13 -2.27
C ILE A 257 1.38 10.54 -1.62
N LEU A 258 2.20 11.30 -2.35
CA LEU A 258 3.51 11.76 -1.92
C LEU A 258 3.43 13.09 -1.16
N GLY A 259 4.35 13.33 -0.22
CA GLY A 259 4.48 14.63 0.44
C GLY A 259 5.49 14.67 1.59
N TRP A 260 5.28 15.60 2.54
CA TRP A 260 6.18 15.89 3.67
C TRP A 260 5.45 15.86 4.99
N LYS A 261 6.07 15.23 5.99
CA LYS A 261 5.55 15.20 7.37
C LYS A 261 6.42 16.12 8.22
N TYR A 262 5.79 16.88 9.10
CA TYR A 262 6.54 17.75 9.98
C TYR A 262 7.35 16.93 10.98
N GLU A 263 8.66 17.11 10.94
CA GLU A 263 9.62 16.64 11.93
C GLU A 263 10.66 17.74 12.19
N GLU A 264 11.20 17.78 13.41
CA GLU A 264 12.17 18.78 13.81
C GLU A 264 13.45 18.64 12.96
N GLY A 265 13.75 19.66 12.14
CA GLY A 265 14.90 19.69 11.23
C GLY A 265 14.60 19.30 9.78
N LYS A 266 13.40 18.80 9.46
CA LYS A 266 12.95 18.60 8.07
C LYS A 266 12.27 19.87 7.53
N TYR A 267 12.51 20.15 6.25
CA TYR A 267 11.93 21.30 5.55
C TYR A 267 11.73 20.99 4.07
N ILE A 268 10.75 21.66 3.47
CA ILE A 268 10.46 21.60 2.05
C ILE A 268 11.49 22.46 1.32
N ASP A 269 12.16 21.87 0.34
CA ASP A 269 13.12 22.50 -0.54
C ASP A 269 12.78 22.21 -2.00
N PHE A 270 12.82 23.26 -2.81
CA PHE A 270 12.58 23.20 -4.25
C PHE A 270 13.89 23.08 -5.05
N GLY A 271 15.05 23.15 -4.37
CA GLY A 271 16.37 23.08 -5.00
C GLY A 271 16.87 24.43 -5.52
N LEU A 272 16.31 25.55 -5.04
CA LEU A 272 16.61 26.90 -5.54
C LEU A 272 17.94 27.49 -5.02
N GLY A 273 18.55 26.85 -4.01
CA GLY A 273 19.72 27.36 -3.31
C GLY A 273 21.06 26.91 -3.88
N ASP A 274 21.07 25.95 -4.80
CA ASP A 274 22.30 25.36 -5.32
C ASP A 274 22.84 26.15 -6.52
N TYR A 275 23.64 27.18 -6.25
CA TYR A 275 24.30 27.99 -7.29
C TYR A 275 25.36 27.21 -8.09
N SER A 276 25.68 25.98 -7.67
CA SER A 276 26.57 25.09 -8.42
C SER A 276 25.82 24.32 -9.52
N ASP A 277 24.49 24.22 -9.43
CA ASP A 277 23.65 23.63 -10.45
C ASP A 277 23.68 24.49 -11.73
N PRO A 278 24.15 23.93 -12.87
CA PRO A 278 24.14 24.62 -14.16
C PRO A 278 22.76 25.15 -14.57
N GLN A 279 21.65 24.48 -14.19
CA GLN A 279 20.27 24.90 -14.51
C GLN A 279 19.87 26.15 -13.75
N VAL A 280 20.04 26.13 -12.43
CA VAL A 280 19.76 27.29 -11.55
C VAL A 280 20.62 28.48 -12.00
N ARG A 281 21.90 28.24 -12.28
CA ARG A 281 22.81 29.28 -12.78
C ARG A 281 22.40 29.81 -14.15
N ARG A 282 21.89 28.98 -15.06
CA ARG A 282 21.42 29.41 -16.39
C ARG A 282 20.16 30.24 -16.31
N PHE A 283 19.21 29.80 -15.49
CA PHE A 283 17.98 30.53 -15.22
C PHE A 283 18.30 31.91 -14.62
N ILE A 284 19.10 31.98 -13.54
CA ILE A 284 19.54 33.23 -12.90
C ILE A 284 20.23 34.19 -13.88
N ASN A 285 21.04 33.66 -14.81
CA ASN A 285 21.74 34.46 -15.80
C ASN A 285 20.87 34.84 -17.02
N GLY A 286 19.57 34.57 -17.02
CA GLY A 286 18.65 34.85 -18.13
C GLY A 286 18.97 34.06 -19.40
N ARG A 287 19.59 32.87 -19.26
CA ARG A 287 19.98 32.00 -20.38
C ARG A 287 19.03 30.81 -20.57
N SER A 288 18.01 30.68 -19.72
CA SER A 288 16.97 29.66 -19.78
C SER A 288 15.65 30.30 -19.36
N ASP A 289 14.58 30.05 -20.11
CA ASP A 289 13.24 30.57 -19.83
C ASP A 289 12.46 29.65 -18.87
N CYS A 290 13.02 28.48 -18.58
CA CYS A 290 12.46 27.49 -17.65
C CYS A 290 13.47 27.05 -16.60
N LEU A 291 12.94 26.64 -15.44
CA LEU A 291 13.65 26.14 -14.28
C LEU A 291 13.11 24.76 -13.92
N ILE A 292 13.99 23.81 -13.59
CA ILE A 292 13.55 22.51 -13.10
C ILE A 292 13.48 22.56 -11.58
N LEU A 293 12.30 22.31 -11.02
CA LEU A 293 12.07 22.25 -9.59
C LEU A 293 12.23 20.80 -9.11
N HIS A 294 13.14 20.63 -8.15
CA HIS A 294 13.44 19.34 -7.52
C HIS A 294 12.89 19.36 -6.09
N PHE A 295 11.70 18.79 -5.91
CA PHE A 295 11.07 18.72 -4.60
C PHE A 295 11.69 17.59 -3.77
N ASN A 296 12.18 17.89 -2.57
CA ASN A 296 12.80 16.93 -1.65
C ASN A 296 11.77 16.09 -0.87
N VAL A 297 10.95 15.30 -1.56
CA VAL A 297 9.84 14.55 -0.95
C VAL A 297 10.33 13.45 0.01
N ASP A 298 9.69 13.33 1.18
CA ASP A 298 10.04 12.36 2.23
C ASP A 298 9.60 10.91 1.93
N GLY A 299 8.45 10.71 1.26
CA GLY A 299 7.94 9.37 0.91
C GLY A 299 6.44 9.29 0.58
N GLU A 300 5.90 8.06 0.54
CA GLU A 300 4.47 7.76 0.37
C GLU A 300 3.70 7.80 1.70
N TYR A 301 2.48 8.35 1.68
CA TYR A 301 1.56 8.33 2.81
C TYR A 301 0.63 7.12 2.81
N SER A 302 0.56 6.40 3.94
CA SER A 302 -0.48 5.40 4.21
C SER A 302 -1.75 6.10 4.75
N SER A 303 -2.93 5.48 4.55
CA SER A 303 -4.24 5.95 5.02
C SER A 303 -4.34 6.19 6.54
N ASP A 304 -3.36 5.72 7.31
CA ASP A 304 -3.32 5.84 8.77
C ASP A 304 -2.52 7.06 9.28
N GLY A 305 -1.98 7.91 8.39
CA GLY A 305 -1.28 9.15 8.78
C GLY A 305 0.15 8.96 9.31
N ASP A 306 0.63 7.72 9.35
CA ASP A 306 2.02 7.38 9.64
C ASP A 306 2.85 7.27 8.37
N LEU A 307 4.07 7.82 8.42
CA LEU A 307 5.11 7.47 7.46
C LEU A 307 5.45 6.00 7.71
N ILE A 308 5.59 5.22 6.64
CA ILE A 308 6.17 3.88 6.73
C ILE A 308 7.67 4.07 6.98
N GLU A 309 8.04 4.39 8.22
CA GLU A 309 9.42 4.27 8.67
C GLU A 309 9.76 2.78 8.71
N ALA A 310 10.75 2.38 7.91
CA ALA A 310 11.32 1.06 7.96
C ALA A 310 11.89 0.84 9.37
N THR A 311 11.09 0.24 10.26
CA THR A 311 11.58 -0.20 11.57
C THR A 311 12.71 -1.21 11.31
N PRO A 312 13.93 -1.02 11.85
CA PRO A 312 14.99 -1.98 11.65
C PRO A 312 14.60 -3.28 12.37
N ILE A 313 14.31 -4.33 11.61
CA ILE A 313 14.23 -5.71 12.15
C ILE A 313 15.67 -6.16 12.45
N ILE A 314 16.32 -5.53 13.43
CA ILE A 314 17.60 -5.96 14.00
C ILE A 314 17.36 -6.69 15.35
N GLY A 315 16.12 -6.71 15.86
CA GLY A 315 15.79 -7.33 17.15
C GLY A 315 15.45 -8.83 17.15
N MET A 316 15.16 -9.47 16.00
CA MET A 316 14.58 -10.83 15.97
C MET A 316 15.50 -11.94 15.42
N LEU A 317 16.81 -11.69 15.30
CA LEU A 317 17.79 -12.72 14.88
C LEU A 317 18.74 -13.17 16.02
N LYS A 318 18.31 -13.09 17.29
CA LYS A 318 19.10 -13.58 18.43
C LYS A 318 18.59 -14.85 19.13
N GLU A 319 17.48 -15.44 18.70
CA GLU A 319 17.02 -16.72 19.25
C GLU A 319 16.45 -17.62 18.14
N CYS A 320 17.35 -18.30 17.43
CA CYS A 320 17.16 -19.59 16.75
C CYS A 320 18.52 -20.31 16.72
#